data_AF-A0A1J5P6D9-F1
#
_entry.id   AF-A0A1J5P6D9-F1
#
_cell.length_a   1.000
_cell.length_b   1.000
_cell.length_c   1.000
_cell.angle_alpha   90.00
_cell.angle_beta   90.00
_cell.angle_gamma   90.00
#
_symmetry.space_group_name_H-M   'P 1'
#
loop_
_entity.id
_entity.type
_entity.pdbx_description
1 polymer ?
#
loop_
_entity_poly.entity_id
_entity_poly.type
_entity_poly.pdbx_seq_one_letter_code
_entity_poly.pdbx_strand_id
1 'polypeptide(L)'
;MATQGNIHFYVNWAKERLDEMEAVLTSLEGKAGEAQADARDRADKAITGLRKIRDIFRDTVKKQAEANEAAWATAKAQLEPEWNAFEADVRKYVENFNKQVEQQQATFKLQAEAQLKAWREAADKLGNDAKQFATERQAEIDVAVKRMQVDAGAAEEKLQKQLDQMGTQSWSALMTVLTETRSAFDRANQAARDAFK
;
A
#
# COMPACT_ATOMS: atom_id res chain seq x y z
N MET A 1 15.47 -21.98 -9.08
CA MET A 1 14.47 -21.88 -8.01
C MET A 1 14.54 -20.54 -7.28
N ALA A 2 15.71 -20.07 -6.81
CA ALA A 2 15.84 -18.76 -6.13
C ALA A 2 15.40 -17.51 -6.94
N THR A 3 15.56 -17.51 -8.27
CA THR A 3 15.22 -16.36 -9.13
C THR A 3 13.72 -16.08 -9.28
N GLN A 4 12.87 -17.12 -9.26
CA GLN A 4 11.41 -16.91 -9.24
C GLN A 4 10.93 -16.44 -7.86
N GLY A 5 11.57 -16.91 -6.78
CA GLY A 5 11.28 -16.45 -5.41
C GLY A 5 11.47 -14.94 -5.25
N ASN A 6 12.55 -14.38 -5.82
CA ASN A 6 12.83 -12.93 -5.72
C ASN A 6 11.83 -12.04 -6.45
N ILE A 7 11.28 -12.49 -7.59
CA ILE A 7 10.29 -11.73 -8.37
C ILE A 7 8.98 -11.56 -7.58
N HIS A 8 8.59 -12.57 -6.79
CA HIS A 8 7.36 -12.50 -6.00
C HIS A 8 7.37 -11.35 -4.98
N PHE A 9 8.54 -10.97 -4.43
CA PHE A 9 8.63 -9.81 -3.53
C PHE A 9 8.31 -8.48 -4.24
N TYR A 10 8.80 -8.31 -5.47
CA TYR A 10 8.48 -7.13 -6.27
C TYR A 10 7.01 -7.09 -6.67
N VAL A 11 6.46 -8.24 -7.08
CA VAL A 11 5.04 -8.37 -7.43
C VAL A 11 4.14 -8.09 -6.23
N ASN A 12 4.48 -8.61 -5.05
CA ASN A 12 3.71 -8.39 -3.82
C ASN A 12 3.73 -6.90 -3.42
N TRP A 13 4.90 -6.25 -3.46
CA TRP A 13 5.03 -4.80 -3.23
C TRP A 13 4.16 -3.99 -4.21
N ALA A 14 4.22 -4.33 -5.50
CA ALA A 14 3.45 -3.63 -6.53
C ALA A 14 1.93 -3.82 -6.35
N LYS A 15 1.51 -5.03 -5.98
CA LYS A 15 0.10 -5.34 -5.71
C LYS A 15 -0.42 -4.53 -4.52
N GLU A 16 0.33 -4.48 -3.42
CA GLU A 16 -0.03 -3.69 -2.23
C GLU A 16 -0.30 -2.24 -2.60
N ARG A 17 0.64 -1.58 -3.30
CA ARG A 17 0.47 -0.18 -3.72
C ARG A 17 -0.76 0.02 -4.62
N LEU A 18 -1.06 -0.94 -5.50
CA LEU A 18 -2.26 -0.88 -6.35
C LEU A 18 -3.57 -1.04 -5.54
N ASP A 19 -3.64 -2.02 -4.64
CA ASP A 19 -4.81 -2.26 -3.80
C ASP A 19 -5.11 -1.01 -2.94
N GLU A 20 -4.07 -0.36 -2.44
CA GLU A 20 -4.19 0.91 -1.71
C GLU A 20 -4.67 2.07 -2.59
N MET A 21 -4.14 2.23 -3.80
CA MET A 21 -4.60 3.26 -4.75
C MET A 21 -6.09 3.07 -5.06
N GLU A 22 -6.54 1.83 -5.24
CA GLU A 22 -7.94 1.51 -5.55
C GLU A 22 -8.88 1.77 -4.37
N ALA A 23 -8.45 1.45 -3.14
CA ALA A 23 -9.23 1.74 -1.93
C ALA A 23 -9.42 3.25 -1.74
N VAL A 24 -8.35 4.04 -1.93
CA VAL A 24 -8.42 5.50 -1.85
C VAL A 24 -9.33 6.06 -2.94
N LEU A 25 -9.13 5.68 -4.19
CA LEU A 25 -9.95 6.14 -5.31
C LEU A 25 -11.44 5.84 -5.09
N THR A 26 -11.77 4.62 -4.67
CA THR A 26 -13.15 4.22 -4.35
C THR A 26 -13.76 5.12 -3.28
N SER A 27 -13.00 5.43 -2.22
CA SER A 27 -13.45 6.33 -1.15
C SER A 27 -13.71 7.75 -1.66
N LEU A 28 -12.78 8.31 -2.44
CA LEU A 28 -12.90 9.67 -2.96
C LEU A 28 -14.05 9.79 -3.96
N GLU A 29 -14.24 8.80 -4.83
CA GLU A 29 -15.31 8.75 -5.84
C GLU A 29 -16.70 8.68 -5.22
N GLY A 30 -16.89 7.83 -4.20
CA GLY A 30 -18.15 7.78 -3.46
C GLY A 30 -18.52 9.15 -2.88
N LYS A 31 -17.51 9.90 -2.40
CA LYS A 31 -17.71 11.22 -1.78
C LYS A 31 -17.92 12.34 -2.80
N ALA A 32 -17.22 12.32 -3.92
CA ALA A 32 -17.50 13.27 -5.02
C ALA A 32 -18.95 13.15 -5.50
N GLY A 33 -19.53 11.95 -5.48
CA GLY A 33 -20.94 11.70 -5.79
C GLY A 33 -21.94 12.37 -4.83
N GLU A 34 -21.54 12.62 -3.58
CA GLU A 34 -22.36 13.26 -2.53
C GLU A 34 -22.25 14.81 -2.52
N ALA A 35 -21.31 15.40 -3.27
CA ALA A 35 -21.04 16.83 -3.27
C ALA A 35 -22.00 17.66 -4.15
N GLN A 36 -22.14 18.95 -3.84
CA GLN A 36 -22.83 19.92 -4.72
C GLN A 36 -22.09 20.09 -6.06
N ALA A 37 -22.80 20.46 -7.14
CA ALA A 37 -22.31 20.44 -8.52
C ALA A 37 -20.91 21.10 -8.72
N ASP A 38 -20.70 22.34 -8.27
CA ASP A 38 -19.41 23.04 -8.43
C ASP A 38 -18.26 22.43 -7.60
N ALA A 39 -18.58 21.77 -6.48
CA ALA A 39 -17.60 21.03 -5.69
C ALA A 39 -17.30 19.67 -6.33
N ARG A 40 -18.32 19.04 -6.93
CA ARG A 40 -18.22 17.77 -7.64
C ARG A 40 -17.35 17.88 -8.89
N ASP A 41 -17.52 18.91 -9.73
CA ASP A 41 -16.70 19.10 -10.93
C ASP A 41 -15.21 19.23 -10.62
N ARG A 42 -14.88 19.87 -9.50
CA ARG A 42 -13.49 20.01 -9.04
C ARG A 42 -12.96 18.71 -8.44
N ALA A 43 -13.79 18.00 -7.67
CA ALA A 43 -13.45 16.68 -7.15
C ALA A 43 -13.19 15.67 -8.28
N ASP A 44 -14.06 15.63 -9.29
CA ASP A 44 -13.96 14.72 -10.44
C ASP A 44 -12.68 14.96 -11.26
N LYS A 45 -12.27 16.23 -11.43
CA LYS A 45 -10.99 16.57 -12.07
C LYS A 45 -9.79 16.04 -11.29
N ALA A 46 -9.79 16.20 -9.97
CA ALA A 46 -8.71 15.69 -9.12
C ALA A 46 -8.66 14.16 -9.10
N ILE A 47 -9.82 13.50 -8.99
CA ILE A 47 -9.95 12.04 -9.07
C ILE A 47 -9.48 11.50 -10.42
N THR A 48 -9.75 12.22 -11.52
CA THR A 48 -9.24 11.85 -12.85
C THR A 48 -7.71 11.84 -12.89
N GLY A 49 -7.05 12.80 -12.24
CA GLY A 49 -5.59 12.82 -12.09
C GLY A 49 -5.08 11.61 -11.32
N LEU A 50 -5.68 11.29 -10.18
CA LEU A 50 -5.34 10.13 -9.36
C LEU A 50 -5.53 8.80 -10.11
N ARG A 51 -6.62 8.66 -10.87
CA ARG A 51 -6.87 7.49 -11.73
C ARG A 51 -5.78 7.31 -12.77
N LYS A 52 -5.30 8.40 -13.38
CA LYS A 52 -4.23 8.36 -14.37
C LYS A 52 -2.93 7.82 -13.76
N ILE A 53 -2.57 8.25 -12.55
CA ILE A 53 -1.38 7.73 -11.86
C ILE A 53 -1.55 6.24 -11.54
N ARG A 54 -2.73 5.83 -11.03
CA ARG A 54 -3.05 4.41 -10.79
C ARG A 54 -2.94 3.57 -12.07
N ASP A 55 -3.45 4.09 -13.19
CA ASP A 55 -3.41 3.38 -14.47
C ASP A 55 -1.97 3.25 -14.99
N ILE A 56 -1.14 4.29 -14.90
CA ILE A 56 0.29 4.23 -15.23
C ILE A 56 1.00 3.18 -14.38
N PHE A 57 0.74 3.19 -13.07
CA PHE A 57 1.30 2.22 -12.13
C PHE A 57 0.90 0.79 -12.54
N ARG A 58 -0.40 0.55 -12.74
CA ARG A 58 -0.95 -0.76 -13.12
C ARG A 58 -0.36 -1.27 -14.43
N ASP A 59 -0.27 -0.40 -15.44
CA ASP A 59 0.18 -0.81 -16.77
C ASP A 59 1.68 -1.11 -16.77
N THR A 60 2.47 -0.38 -15.95
CA THR A 60 3.87 -0.71 -15.70
C THR A 60 4.01 -2.06 -15.01
N VAL A 61 3.24 -2.33 -13.97
CA VAL A 61 3.24 -3.63 -13.25
C VAL A 61 2.87 -4.78 -14.20
N LYS A 62 1.85 -4.61 -15.05
CA LYS A 62 1.45 -5.60 -16.06
C LYS A 62 2.57 -5.88 -17.06
N LYS A 63 3.26 -4.84 -17.55
CA LYS A 63 4.37 -4.98 -18.50
C LYS A 63 5.52 -5.82 -17.92
N GLN A 64 5.69 -5.80 -16.60
CA GLN A 64 6.77 -6.52 -15.92
C GLN A 64 6.36 -7.92 -15.44
N ALA A 65 5.13 -8.37 -15.67
CA ALA A 65 4.63 -9.65 -15.16
C ALA A 65 5.51 -10.86 -15.55
N GLU A 66 6.16 -10.82 -16.70
CA GLU A 66 7.05 -11.87 -17.21
C GLU A 66 8.55 -11.48 -17.16
N ALA A 67 8.87 -10.33 -16.57
CA ALA A 67 10.22 -9.79 -16.58
C ALA A 67 11.12 -10.43 -15.51
N ASN A 68 12.43 -10.33 -15.71
CA ASN A 68 13.42 -10.83 -14.75
C ASN A 68 13.61 -9.87 -13.55
N GLU A 69 14.38 -10.32 -12.56
CA GLU A 69 14.62 -9.56 -11.33
C GLU A 69 15.23 -8.16 -11.55
N ALA A 70 16.16 -8.02 -12.50
CA ALA A 70 16.80 -6.72 -12.80
C ALA A 70 15.81 -5.73 -13.44
N ALA A 71 14.92 -6.22 -14.29
CA ALA A 71 13.83 -5.44 -14.86
C ALA A 71 12.85 -4.99 -13.76
N TRP A 72 12.51 -5.87 -12.81
CA TRP A 72 11.69 -5.53 -11.65
C TRP A 72 12.33 -4.50 -10.72
N ALA A 73 13.64 -4.59 -10.48
CA ALA A 73 14.36 -3.57 -9.70
C ALA A 73 14.28 -2.20 -10.36
N THR A 74 14.45 -2.14 -11.69
CA THR A 74 14.31 -0.90 -12.47
C THR A 74 12.87 -0.37 -12.44
N ALA A 75 11.89 -1.27 -12.59
CA ALA A 75 10.48 -0.90 -12.56
C ALA A 75 10.05 -0.36 -11.18
N LYS A 76 10.51 -0.96 -10.08
CA LYS A 76 10.25 -0.44 -8.72
C LYS A 76 10.75 0.99 -8.58
N ALA A 77 11.97 1.29 -9.03
CA ALA A 77 12.52 2.64 -9.01
C ALA A 77 11.73 3.65 -9.88
N GLN A 78 11.06 3.18 -10.94
CA GLN A 78 10.16 4.01 -11.77
C GLN A 78 8.78 4.20 -11.14
N LEU A 79 8.29 3.21 -10.39
CA LEU A 79 6.98 3.20 -9.74
C LEU A 79 6.95 3.99 -8.43
N GLU A 80 8.06 4.07 -7.70
CA GLU A 80 8.18 4.84 -6.46
C GLU A 80 7.84 6.34 -6.64
N PRO A 81 8.35 7.04 -7.67
CA PRO A 81 7.91 8.41 -7.97
C PRO A 81 6.42 8.55 -8.27
N GLU A 82 5.82 7.60 -9.01
CA GLU A 82 4.39 7.61 -9.31
C GLU A 82 3.54 7.44 -8.05
N TRP A 83 3.96 6.54 -7.16
CA TRP A 83 3.35 6.40 -5.84
C TRP A 83 3.43 7.70 -5.02
N ASN A 84 4.61 8.33 -4.96
CA ASN A 84 4.78 9.59 -4.23
C ASN A 84 3.90 10.72 -4.81
N ALA A 85 3.75 10.77 -6.13
CA ALA A 85 2.85 11.70 -6.81
C ALA A 85 1.38 11.44 -6.44
N PHE A 86 0.97 10.17 -6.40
CA PHE A 86 -0.36 9.78 -5.93
C PHE A 86 -0.62 10.25 -4.50
N GLU A 87 0.28 9.96 -3.55
CA GLU A 87 0.12 10.39 -2.16
C GLU A 87 0.04 11.92 -2.01
N ALA A 88 0.86 12.65 -2.77
CA ALA A 88 0.82 14.10 -2.79
C ALA A 88 -0.53 14.64 -3.32
N ASP A 89 -1.08 14.04 -4.37
CA ASP A 89 -2.35 14.47 -4.95
C ASP A 89 -3.55 14.08 -4.08
N VAL A 90 -3.50 12.93 -3.38
CA VAL A 90 -4.50 12.58 -2.35
C VAL A 90 -4.49 13.59 -1.22
N ARG A 91 -3.30 13.99 -0.75
CA ARG A 91 -3.17 15.02 0.29
C ARG A 91 -3.81 16.34 -0.15
N LYS A 92 -3.49 16.81 -1.36
CA LYS A 92 -4.10 18.02 -1.93
C LYS A 92 -5.61 17.90 -2.05
N TYR A 93 -6.13 16.73 -2.45
CA TYR A 93 -7.58 16.51 -2.54
C TYR A 93 -8.22 16.69 -1.16
N VAL A 94 -7.71 15.99 -0.15
CA VAL A 94 -8.27 16.00 1.20
C VAL A 94 -8.22 17.40 1.82
N GLU A 95 -7.10 18.12 1.67
CA GLU A 95 -6.93 19.48 2.19
C GLU A 95 -7.90 20.49 1.54
N ASN A 96 -8.21 20.32 0.24
CA ASN A 96 -9.02 21.27 -0.52
C ASN A 96 -10.53 20.95 -0.51
N PHE A 97 -10.90 19.67 -0.46
CA PHE A 97 -12.29 19.22 -0.66
C PHE A 97 -12.90 18.54 0.55
N ASN A 98 -12.08 17.96 1.44
CA ASN A 98 -12.57 17.12 2.51
C ASN A 98 -12.19 17.68 3.88
N LYS A 99 -12.94 18.71 4.33
CA LYS A 99 -12.74 19.35 5.65
C LYS A 99 -13.47 18.65 6.79
N GLN A 100 -14.27 17.63 6.49
CA GLN A 100 -15.00 16.87 7.52
C GLN A 100 -14.08 15.79 8.08
N VAL A 101 -13.78 15.90 9.37
CA VAL A 101 -12.89 14.97 10.09
C VAL A 101 -13.37 13.53 9.91
N GLU A 102 -14.68 13.29 9.97
CA GLU A 102 -15.28 11.95 9.82
C GLU A 102 -15.02 11.34 8.44
N GLN A 103 -14.94 12.16 7.40
CA GLN A 103 -14.70 11.66 6.05
C GLN A 103 -13.21 11.38 5.81
N GLN A 104 -12.32 12.22 6.36
CA GLN A 104 -10.88 11.93 6.38
C GLN A 104 -10.61 10.60 7.10
N GLN A 105 -11.32 10.36 8.20
CA GLN A 105 -11.32 9.14 9.01
C GLN A 105 -11.67 7.90 8.17
N ALA A 106 -12.73 8.01 7.37
CA ALA A 106 -13.21 6.93 6.53
C ALA A 106 -12.23 6.59 5.39
N THR A 107 -11.71 7.60 4.68
CA THR A 107 -10.70 7.39 3.63
C THR A 107 -9.43 6.76 4.21
N PHE A 108 -8.97 7.28 5.35
CA PHE A 108 -7.82 6.72 6.05
C PHE A 108 -8.01 5.25 6.42
N LYS A 109 -9.16 4.92 7.03
CA LYS A 109 -9.48 3.56 7.46
C LYS A 109 -9.50 2.58 6.28
N LEU A 110 -10.12 2.96 5.17
CA LEU A 110 -10.12 2.13 3.95
C LEU A 110 -8.70 1.89 3.42
N GLN A 111 -7.85 2.91 3.42
CA GLN A 111 -6.46 2.78 2.98
C GLN A 111 -5.64 1.88 3.93
N ALA A 112 -5.80 2.06 5.24
CA ALA A 112 -5.20 1.22 6.26
C ALA A 112 -5.61 -0.26 6.10
N GLU A 113 -6.91 -0.52 5.94
CA GLU A 113 -7.45 -1.87 5.77
C GLU A 113 -6.92 -2.54 4.49
N ALA A 114 -6.86 -1.80 3.37
CA ALA A 114 -6.32 -2.30 2.12
C ALA A 114 -4.84 -2.67 2.24
N GLN A 115 -4.05 -1.78 2.85
CA GLN A 115 -2.63 -2.03 3.11
C GLN A 115 -2.42 -3.27 4.00
N LEU A 116 -3.13 -3.36 5.13
CA LEU A 116 -3.03 -4.49 6.05
C LEU A 116 -3.47 -5.81 5.40
N LYS A 117 -4.51 -5.78 4.57
CA LYS A 117 -4.97 -6.94 3.82
C LYS A 117 -3.89 -7.42 2.84
N ALA A 118 -3.30 -6.52 2.06
CA ALA A 118 -2.24 -6.86 1.14
C ALA A 118 -1.01 -7.46 1.85
N TRP A 119 -0.67 -6.95 3.05
CA TRP A 119 0.41 -7.51 3.87
C TRP A 119 0.12 -8.94 4.34
N ARG A 120 -1.10 -9.19 4.83
CA ARG A 120 -1.53 -10.53 5.26
C ARG A 120 -1.47 -11.51 4.09
N GLU A 121 -1.98 -11.11 2.92
CA GLU A 121 -1.92 -11.93 1.71
C GLU A 121 -0.48 -12.21 1.25
N ALA A 122 0.41 -11.22 1.34
CA ALA A 122 1.82 -11.39 1.01
C ALA A 122 2.52 -12.34 2.00
N ALA A 123 2.28 -12.17 3.30
CA ALA A 123 2.82 -13.03 4.35
C ALA A 123 2.35 -14.49 4.19
N ASP A 124 1.05 -14.70 3.93
CA ASP A 124 0.47 -16.03 3.72
C ASP A 124 1.07 -16.71 2.47
N LYS A 125 1.25 -15.94 1.39
CA LYS A 125 1.89 -16.44 0.17
C LYS A 125 3.34 -16.84 0.42
N LEU A 126 4.12 -15.98 1.07
CA LEU A 126 5.52 -16.26 1.41
C LEU A 126 5.65 -17.46 2.34
N GLY A 127 4.76 -17.62 3.33
CA GLY A 127 4.73 -18.79 4.21
C GLY A 127 4.37 -20.09 3.48
N ASN A 128 3.57 -20.02 2.41
CA ASN A 128 3.33 -21.19 1.56
C ASN A 128 4.52 -21.53 0.67
N ASP A 129 5.20 -20.52 0.12
CA ASP A 129 6.42 -20.72 -0.67
C ASP A 129 7.57 -21.26 0.19
N ALA A 130 7.65 -20.84 1.46
CA ALA A 130 8.64 -21.30 2.45
C ALA A 130 8.65 -22.83 2.64
N LYS A 131 7.46 -23.46 2.57
CA LYS A 131 7.31 -24.92 2.72
C LYS A 131 8.00 -25.73 1.61
N GLN A 132 8.43 -25.07 0.53
CA GLN A 132 9.16 -25.70 -0.57
C GLN A 132 10.68 -25.73 -0.32
N PHE A 133 11.18 -25.06 0.71
CA PHE A 133 12.61 -25.02 1.05
C PHE A 133 12.99 -26.15 2.02
N ALA A 134 14.29 -26.45 2.10
CA ALA A 134 14.82 -27.38 3.10
C ALA A 134 14.54 -26.87 4.52
N THR A 135 14.32 -27.78 5.47
CA THR A 135 13.84 -27.51 6.85
C THR A 135 14.64 -26.44 7.59
N GLU A 136 15.96 -26.38 7.36
CA GLU A 136 16.87 -25.40 7.99
C GLU A 136 16.62 -23.96 7.50
N ARG A 137 16.30 -23.78 6.21
CA ARG A 137 15.96 -22.47 5.63
C ARG A 137 14.50 -22.08 5.88
N GLN A 138 13.63 -23.07 6.04
CA GLN A 138 12.22 -22.84 6.36
C GLN A 138 12.04 -22.11 7.70
N ALA A 139 12.84 -22.43 8.72
CA ALA A 139 12.73 -21.81 10.04
C ALA A 139 13.05 -20.30 10.03
N GLU A 140 14.07 -19.88 9.28
CA GLU A 140 14.45 -18.46 9.15
C GLU A 140 13.37 -17.66 8.41
N ILE A 141 12.80 -18.24 7.36
CA ILE A 141 11.70 -17.65 6.59
C ILE A 141 10.44 -17.52 7.44
N ASP A 142 10.09 -18.54 8.22
CA ASP A 142 8.91 -18.52 9.11
C ASP A 142 9.01 -17.43 10.18
N VAL A 143 10.23 -17.13 10.67
CA VAL A 143 10.47 -16.02 11.60
C VAL A 143 10.19 -14.68 10.93
N ALA A 144 10.63 -14.48 9.68
CA ALA A 144 10.38 -13.24 8.93
C ALA A 144 8.88 -13.04 8.67
N VAL A 145 8.17 -14.09 8.24
CA VAL A 145 6.72 -14.05 7.99
C VAL A 145 5.93 -13.74 9.26
N LYS A 146 6.26 -14.39 10.39
CA LYS A 146 5.63 -14.09 11.69
C LYS A 146 5.87 -12.65 12.12
N ARG A 147 7.08 -12.13 11.90
CA ARG A 147 7.40 -10.74 12.25
C ARG A 147 6.55 -9.76 11.45
N MET A 148 6.37 -9.99 10.15
CA MET A 148 5.49 -9.19 9.29
C MET A 148 4.04 -9.16 9.81
N GLN A 149 3.50 -10.32 10.22
CA GLN A 149 2.15 -10.41 10.76
C GLN A 149 1.99 -9.66 12.10
N VAL A 150 3.00 -9.74 12.98
CA VAL A 150 3.00 -9.00 14.25
C VAL A 150 3.06 -7.49 14.00
N ASP A 151 3.93 -7.03 13.11
CA ASP A 151 4.07 -5.62 12.78
C ASP A 151 2.78 -5.08 12.12
N ALA A 152 2.07 -5.90 11.32
CA ALA A 152 0.74 -5.59 10.78
C ALA A 152 -0.29 -5.35 11.89
N GLY A 153 -0.38 -6.27 12.86
CA GLY A 153 -1.31 -6.14 13.98
C GLY A 153 -1.02 -4.93 14.87
N ALA A 154 0.27 -4.66 15.13
CA ALA A 154 0.68 -3.48 15.89
C ALA A 154 0.37 -2.17 15.16
N ALA A 155 0.54 -2.14 13.83
CA ALA A 155 0.14 -1.00 13.01
C ALA A 155 -1.37 -0.80 13.06
N GLU A 156 -2.18 -1.83 12.88
CA GLU A 156 -3.64 -1.79 12.98
C GLU A 156 -4.11 -1.26 14.34
N GLU A 157 -3.50 -1.73 15.44
CA GLU A 157 -3.82 -1.25 16.79
C GLU A 157 -3.39 0.22 16.98
N LYS A 158 -2.20 0.61 16.51
CA LYS A 158 -1.75 2.02 16.53
C LYS A 158 -2.71 2.90 15.73
N LEU A 159 -3.15 2.43 14.56
CA LEU A 159 -4.09 3.12 13.68
C LEU A 159 -5.45 3.29 14.35
N GLN A 160 -5.98 2.24 14.97
CA GLN A 160 -7.23 2.31 15.74
C GLN A 160 -7.13 3.33 16.88
N LYS A 161 -6.01 3.34 17.61
CA LYS A 161 -5.77 4.33 18.67
C LYS A 161 -5.69 5.77 18.13
N GLN A 162 -5.07 5.98 16.96
CA GLN A 162 -5.05 7.31 16.33
C GLN A 162 -6.44 7.73 15.83
N LEU A 163 -7.23 6.79 15.31
CA LEU A 163 -8.62 6.99 14.89
C LEU A 163 -9.53 7.39 16.07
N ASP A 164 -9.34 6.79 17.24
CA ASP A 164 -10.10 7.14 18.45
C ASP A 164 -9.73 8.54 18.99
N GLN A 165 -8.54 9.04 18.64
CA GLN A 165 -8.01 10.36 19.04
C GLN A 165 -8.20 11.44 17.96
N MET A 166 -8.85 11.11 16.84
CA MET A 166 -8.81 11.93 15.63
C MET A 166 -9.42 13.32 15.71
N GLY A 167 -10.27 13.60 16.71
CA GLY A 167 -10.68 14.98 17.00
C GLY A 167 -9.50 15.93 17.27
N THR A 168 -8.30 15.38 17.50
CA THR A 168 -7.06 16.12 17.81
C THR A 168 -5.91 15.90 16.81
N GLN A 169 -6.05 14.94 15.88
CA GLN A 169 -4.97 14.56 14.94
C GLN A 169 -5.25 15.15 13.54
N SER A 170 -4.23 15.70 12.89
CA SER A 170 -4.36 16.16 11.50
C SER A 170 -4.28 14.98 10.53
N TRP A 171 -4.90 15.14 9.35
CA TRP A 171 -4.73 14.21 8.21
C TRP A 171 -3.26 13.91 7.90
N SER A 172 -2.37 14.91 8.02
CA SER A 172 -0.94 14.72 7.80
C SER A 172 -0.32 13.75 8.81
N ALA A 173 -0.74 13.79 10.07
CA ALA A 173 -0.25 12.88 11.11
C ALA A 173 -0.69 11.44 10.83
N LEU A 174 -1.94 11.26 10.41
CA LEU A 174 -2.47 9.96 9.99
C LEU A 174 -1.68 9.39 8.82
N MET A 175 -1.46 10.17 7.76
CA MET A 175 -0.68 9.73 6.59
C MET A 175 0.78 9.39 6.92
N THR A 176 1.38 10.09 7.89
CA THR A 176 2.71 9.71 8.41
C THR A 176 2.69 8.30 9.00
N VAL A 177 1.67 7.95 9.79
CA VAL A 177 1.54 6.59 10.35
C VAL A 177 1.44 5.55 9.22
N LEU A 178 0.62 5.78 8.19
CA LEU A 178 0.56 4.86 7.05
C LEU A 178 1.92 4.71 6.34
N THR A 179 2.65 5.81 6.17
CA THR A 179 3.98 5.80 5.54
C THR A 179 5.01 5.03 6.37
N GLU A 180 5.01 5.22 7.69
CA GLU A 180 5.85 4.47 8.63
C GLU A 180 5.54 2.97 8.57
N THR A 181 4.25 2.63 8.52
CA THR A 181 3.75 1.26 8.37
C THR A 181 4.26 0.69 7.04
N ARG A 182 4.05 1.34 5.88
CA ARG A 182 4.61 0.89 4.57
C ARG A 182 6.10 0.61 4.65
N SER A 183 6.86 1.52 5.24
CA SER A 183 8.31 1.41 5.38
C SER A 183 8.73 0.20 6.23
N ALA A 184 7.96 -0.14 7.26
CA ALA A 184 8.22 -1.32 8.08
C ALA A 184 8.03 -2.62 7.27
N PHE A 185 6.97 -2.70 6.48
CA PHE A 185 6.73 -3.85 5.62
C PHE A 185 7.73 -3.96 4.47
N ASP A 186 8.12 -2.85 3.84
CA ASP A 186 9.16 -2.84 2.81
C ASP A 186 10.48 -3.40 3.36
N ARG A 187 10.85 -3.04 4.60
CA ARG A 187 12.02 -3.61 5.29
C ARG A 187 11.85 -5.10 5.58
N ALA A 188 10.66 -5.52 6.01
CA ALA A 188 10.41 -6.92 6.34
C ALA A 188 10.39 -7.81 5.07
N ASN A 189 9.80 -7.33 3.97
CA ASN A 189 9.88 -7.96 2.66
C ASN A 189 11.31 -8.04 2.15
N GLN A 190 12.12 -7.00 2.35
CA GLN A 190 13.53 -7.03 1.97
C GLN A 190 14.32 -8.07 2.79
N ALA A 191 14.11 -8.11 4.11
CA ALA A 191 14.75 -9.10 4.98
C ALA A 191 14.33 -10.53 4.62
N ALA A 192 13.04 -10.76 4.35
CA ALA A 192 12.55 -12.04 3.86
C ALA A 192 13.21 -12.39 2.52
N ARG A 193 13.21 -11.48 1.55
CA ARG A 193 13.88 -11.70 0.26
C ARG A 193 15.36 -12.07 0.43
N ASP A 194 16.07 -11.41 1.33
CA ASP A 194 17.48 -11.72 1.58
C ASP A 194 17.68 -13.09 2.22
N ALA A 195 16.73 -13.58 3.03
CA ALA A 195 16.74 -14.95 3.55
C ALA A 195 16.42 -16.02 2.48
N PHE A 196 15.66 -15.65 1.44
CA PHE A 196 15.33 -16.51 0.30
C PHE A 196 16.46 -16.58 -0.76
N LYS A 197 17.50 -15.75 -0.65
CA LYS A 197 18.71 -15.84 -1.49
C LYS A 197 19.64 -16.98 -1.04
#